data_AF-A0A3B8NWF1-F1
#
_entry.id   AF-A0A3B8NWF1-F1
#
_cell.length_a   1.000
_cell.length_b   1.000
_cell.length_c   1.000
_cell.angle_alpha   90.00
_cell.angle_beta   90.00
_cell.angle_gamma   90.00
#
_symmetry.space_group_name_H-M   'P 1'
#
loop_
_entity.id
_entity.type
_entity.pdbx_description
1 polymer ?
#
loop_
_entity_poly.entity_id
_entity_poly.type
_entity_poly.pdbx_seq_one_letter_code
_entity_poly.pdbx_strand_id
1 'polypeptide(L)'
;MINVRDFGAIGNGISDDTDALQKALNLGGHITVPAGTYLTGTLYLQSNTCLELEAGAVLLGTTDKSRYNADDFCPQKTVCSLSNTSAAPICWLPSGKRTLPFAAMV
;
A
#
# COMPACT_ATOMS: atom_id res chain seq x y z
N MET A 1 -17.36 -18.84 -3.12
CA MET A 1 -17.29 -17.46 -3.63
C MET A 1 -17.82 -16.57 -2.52
N ILE A 2 -17.00 -15.66 -2.01
CA ILE A 2 -17.25 -14.87 -0.80
C ILE A 2 -17.48 -13.42 -1.24
N ASN A 3 -18.66 -12.85 -1.01
CA ASN A 3 -18.93 -11.48 -1.41
C ASN A 3 -18.50 -10.51 -0.31
N VAL A 4 -17.77 -9.46 -0.66
CA VAL A 4 -17.30 -8.45 0.31
C VAL A 4 -18.44 -7.65 0.96
N ARG A 5 -19.62 -7.56 0.33
CA ARG A 5 -20.81 -6.90 0.90
C ARG A 5 -21.36 -7.62 2.10
N ASP A 6 -21.19 -8.94 2.18
CA ASP A 6 -21.60 -9.73 3.35
C ASP A 6 -20.77 -9.39 4.60
N PHE A 7 -19.60 -8.77 4.42
CA PHE A 7 -18.70 -8.33 5.49
C PHE A 7 -18.88 -6.86 5.86
N GLY A 8 -19.84 -6.17 5.23
CA GLY A 8 -20.16 -4.77 5.49
C GLY A 8 -19.45 -3.77 4.56
N ALA A 9 -18.90 -4.20 3.43
CA ALA A 9 -18.36 -3.28 2.43
C ALA A 9 -19.50 -2.52 1.73
N ILE A 10 -19.47 -1.19 1.78
CA ILE A 10 -20.52 -0.32 1.25
C ILE A 10 -20.25 0.01 -0.23
N GLY A 11 -19.00 0.32 -0.59
CA GLY A 11 -18.63 0.62 -1.97
C GLY A 11 -19.13 2.00 -2.47
N ASN A 12 -19.21 2.99 -1.58
CA ASN A 12 -19.64 4.36 -1.89
C ASN A 12 -18.49 5.36 -2.14
N GLY A 13 -17.23 4.94 -1.99
CA GLY A 13 -16.02 5.75 -2.16
C GLY A 13 -15.75 6.75 -1.04
N ILE A 14 -16.55 6.72 0.04
CA ILE A 14 -16.46 7.65 1.18
C ILE A 14 -16.23 6.87 2.48
N SER A 15 -16.89 5.72 2.64
CA SER A 15 -16.75 4.86 3.80
C SER A 15 -15.47 4.03 3.70
N ASP A 16 -14.71 3.95 4.79
CA ASP A 16 -13.57 3.05 4.88
C ASP A 16 -14.03 1.59 4.85
N ASP A 17 -13.85 0.93 3.70
CA ASP A 17 -14.21 -0.47 3.48
C ASP A 17 -13.05 -1.44 3.84
N THR A 18 -11.94 -0.90 4.36
CA THR A 18 -10.70 -1.64 4.65
C THR A 18 -10.95 -2.82 5.60
N ASP A 19 -11.70 -2.62 6.69
CA ASP A 19 -11.95 -3.68 7.68
C ASP A 19 -12.83 -4.80 7.13
N ALA A 20 -13.82 -4.46 6.30
CA ALA A 20 -14.69 -5.44 5.65
C ALA A 20 -13.89 -6.29 4.64
N LEU A 21 -13.05 -5.64 3.84
CA LEU A 21 -12.16 -6.29 2.88
C LEU A 21 -11.15 -7.19 3.59
N GLN A 22 -10.54 -6.74 4.68
CA GLN A 22 -9.57 -7.54 5.43
C GLN A 22 -10.23 -8.76 6.08
N LYS A 23 -11.46 -8.64 6.58
CA LYS A 23 -12.23 -9.79 7.09
C LYS A 23 -12.50 -10.83 6.01
N ALA A 24 -12.90 -10.39 4.80
CA ALA A 24 -13.09 -11.29 3.68
C ALA A 24 -11.77 -11.98 3.27
N LEU A 25 -10.66 -11.22 3.19
CA LEU A 25 -9.32 -11.73 2.86
C LEU A 25 -8.79 -12.73 3.89
N ASN A 26 -9.11 -12.55 5.17
CA ASN A 26 -8.69 -13.46 6.24
C ASN A 26 -9.34 -14.84 6.15
N LEU A 27 -10.51 -14.96 5.49
CA LEU A 27 -11.13 -16.27 5.21
C LEU A 27 -10.44 -17.01 4.06
N GLY A 28 -9.72 -16.28 3.19
CA GLY A 28 -9.06 -16.82 2.02
C GLY A 28 -10.02 -17.30 0.92
N GLY A 29 -9.47 -18.01 -0.07
CA GLY A 29 -10.26 -18.55 -1.18
C GLY A 29 -10.66 -17.48 -2.21
N HIS A 30 -11.82 -17.66 -2.85
CA HIS A 30 -12.30 -16.77 -3.91
C HIS A 30 -13.23 -15.69 -3.35
N ILE A 31 -12.75 -14.45 -3.36
CA ILE A 31 -13.43 -13.26 -2.87
C ILE A 31 -13.84 -12.41 -4.05
N THR A 32 -15.10 -12.01 -4.09
CA THR A 32 -15.69 -11.24 -5.18
C THR A 32 -16.05 -9.84 -4.70
N VAL A 33 -15.54 -8.84 -5.42
CA VAL A 33 -15.81 -7.41 -5.21
C VAL A 33 -16.80 -6.98 -6.29
N PRO A 34 -18.09 -6.76 -5.94
CA PRO A 34 -19.08 -6.34 -6.90
C PRO A 34 -18.89 -4.87 -7.29
N ALA A 35 -19.56 -4.44 -8.36
CA ALA A 35 -19.49 -3.06 -8.85
C ALA A 35 -19.73 -2.02 -7.73
N GLY A 36 -18.83 -1.02 -7.66
CA GLY A 36 -18.80 -0.02 -6.58
C GLY A 36 -17.40 0.55 -6.37
N THR A 37 -17.31 1.63 -5.62
CA THR A 37 -16.03 2.29 -5.29
C THR A 37 -15.70 2.03 -3.83
N TYR A 38 -14.67 1.24 -3.54
CA TYR A 38 -14.32 0.85 -2.18
C TYR A 38 -13.10 1.66 -1.74
N LEU A 39 -13.28 2.49 -0.72
CA LEU A 39 -12.19 3.27 -0.15
C LEU A 39 -11.36 2.37 0.79
N THR A 40 -10.09 2.18 0.46
CA THR A 40 -9.20 1.25 1.17
C THR A 40 -7.81 1.81 1.41
N GLY A 41 -7.22 1.40 2.54
CA GLY A 41 -5.78 1.50 2.78
C GLY A 41 -5.02 0.26 2.29
N THR A 42 -3.93 -0.10 2.99
CA THR A 42 -3.22 -1.37 2.76
C THR A 42 -4.12 -2.57 2.99
N LEU A 43 -4.15 -3.49 2.02
CA LEU A 43 -4.79 -4.81 2.16
C LEU A 43 -3.73 -5.91 2.20
N TYR A 44 -3.90 -6.86 3.11
CA TYR A 44 -3.01 -8.01 3.23
C TYR A 44 -3.66 -9.26 2.62
N LEU A 45 -3.12 -9.69 1.49
CA LEU A 45 -3.55 -10.93 0.83
C LEU A 45 -2.92 -12.14 1.51
N GLN A 46 -3.73 -13.15 1.78
CA GLN A 46 -3.29 -14.44 2.28
C GLN A 46 -2.93 -15.39 1.11
N SER A 47 -2.10 -16.39 1.39
CA SER A 47 -1.80 -17.47 0.43
C SER A 47 -3.07 -18.18 -0.03
N ASN A 48 -3.13 -18.58 -1.31
CA ASN A 48 -4.30 -19.23 -1.93
C ASN A 48 -5.59 -18.39 -1.90
N THR A 49 -5.45 -17.07 -1.95
CA THR A 49 -6.58 -16.14 -2.06
C THR A 49 -6.65 -15.57 -3.47
N CYS A 50 -7.86 -15.53 -4.03
CA CYS A 50 -8.17 -14.89 -5.30
C CYS A 50 -9.11 -13.72 -5.02
N LEU A 51 -8.66 -12.50 -5.30
CA LEU A 51 -9.47 -11.29 -5.24
C LEU A 51 -9.96 -10.97 -6.65
N GLU A 52 -11.24 -11.23 -6.89
CA GLU A 52 -11.91 -11.01 -8.17
C GLU A 52 -12.68 -9.69 -8.14
N LEU A 53 -12.32 -8.78 -9.04
CA LEU A 53 -13.03 -7.52 -9.23
C LEU A 53 -14.01 -7.66 -10.39
N GLU A 54 -15.30 -7.53 -10.11
CA GLU A 54 -16.33 -7.50 -11.14
C GLU A 54 -16.24 -6.22 -11.98
N ALA A 55 -16.86 -6.24 -13.15
CA ALA A 55 -16.93 -5.07 -14.02
C ALA A 55 -17.57 -3.87 -13.28
N GLY A 56 -16.81 -2.77 -13.16
CA GLY A 56 -17.24 -1.57 -12.43
C GLY A 56 -16.86 -1.54 -10.96
N ALA A 57 -16.11 -2.52 -10.45
CA ALA A 57 -15.48 -2.43 -9.14
C ALA A 57 -14.21 -1.57 -9.22
N VAL A 58 -14.08 -0.62 -8.30
CA VAL A 58 -12.95 0.30 -8.18
C VAL A 58 -12.42 0.22 -6.75
N LEU A 59 -11.14 -0.14 -6.59
CA LEU A 59 -10.44 0.01 -5.32
C LEU A 59 -9.81 1.41 -5.29
N LEU A 60 -10.38 2.29 -4.47
CA LEU A 60 -9.91 3.65 -4.29
C LEU A 60 -8.95 3.68 -3.10
N GLY A 61 -7.68 4.01 -3.36
CA GLY A 61 -6.70 4.23 -2.31
C GLY A 61 -7.01 5.51 -1.53
N THR A 62 -7.08 5.42 -0.21
CA THR A 62 -7.18 6.59 0.68
C THR A 62 -5.98 7.53 0.50
N THR A 63 -6.16 8.84 0.67
CA THR A 63 -5.07 9.83 0.63
C THR A 63 -4.26 9.92 1.92
N ASP A 64 -4.80 9.39 3.02
CA ASP A 64 -4.15 9.36 4.33
C ASP A 64 -2.96 8.41 4.35
N LYS A 65 -1.75 8.97 4.44
CA LYS A 65 -0.51 8.20 4.48
C LYS A 65 -0.44 7.21 5.64
N SER A 66 -1.11 7.50 6.76
CA SER A 66 -1.15 6.61 7.94
C SER A 66 -1.86 5.28 7.69
N ARG A 67 -2.66 5.16 6.63
CA ARG A 67 -3.33 3.92 6.22
C ARG A 67 -2.42 3.00 5.40
N TYR A 68 -1.23 3.47 5.05
CA TYR A 68 -0.22 2.71 4.35
C TYR A 68 0.92 2.31 5.27
N ASN A 69 1.57 1.21 4.93
CA ASN A 69 2.76 0.78 5.64
C ASN A 69 3.86 1.83 5.49
N ALA A 70 4.74 1.93 6.49
CA ALA A 70 5.88 2.83 6.44
C ALA A 70 6.70 2.58 5.16
N ASP A 71 7.21 3.66 4.58
CA ASP A 71 8.01 3.62 3.34
C ASP A 71 9.28 2.75 3.47
N ASP A 72 9.74 2.54 4.70
CA ASP A 72 10.99 1.86 5.04
C ASP A 72 10.87 0.32 5.13
N PHE A 73 9.74 -0.26 4.71
CA PHE A 73 9.55 -1.73 4.67
C PHE A 73 10.60 -2.44 3.79
N CYS A 74 11.15 -1.72 2.80
CA CYS A 74 12.27 -2.17 1.98
C CYS A 74 13.45 -1.21 2.22
N PRO A 75 14.62 -1.66 2.73
CA PRO A 75 15.79 -0.79 2.94
C PRO A 75 16.32 -0.16 1.63
N GLN A 76 15.80 -0.59 0.49
CA GLN A 76 16.11 -0.07 -0.85
C GLN A 76 15.29 1.18 -1.20
N LYS A 77 14.22 1.47 -0.47
CA LYS A 77 13.36 2.65 -0.67
C LYS A 77 13.79 3.77 0.26
N THR A 78 15.09 4.10 0.28
CA THR A 78 15.53 5.36 0.87
C THR A 78 14.94 6.49 0.02
N VAL A 79 13.84 7.08 0.47
CA VAL A 79 13.31 8.31 -0.12
C VAL A 79 14.46 9.31 -0.14
N CYS A 80 14.71 9.97 -1.28
CA CYS A 80 15.58 11.15 -1.33
C CYS A 80 14.89 12.27 -0.54
N SER A 81 14.84 12.18 0.79
CA SER A 81 14.28 13.18 1.69
C SER A 81 15.28 14.30 2.01
N LEU A 82 16.19 14.56 1.08
CA LEU A 82 17.08 15.71 1.11
C LEU A 82 16.83 16.53 -0.14
N SER A 83 15.70 17.22 -0.19
CA SER A 83 15.70 18.66 -0.42
C SER A 83 14.28 19.18 -0.61
N ASN A 84 13.91 20.13 0.25
CA ASN A 84 12.98 21.16 -0.16
C ASN A 84 13.74 22.10 -1.12
N THR A 85 13.99 21.65 -2.35
CA THR A 85 14.51 22.50 -3.42
C THR A 85 13.90 22.09 -4.74
N SER A 86 13.19 23.02 -5.38
CA SER A 86 12.83 22.90 -6.78
C SER A 86 14.08 22.61 -7.61
N ALA A 87 14.04 21.52 -8.37
CA ALA A 87 15.12 20.98 -9.21
C ALA A 87 16.25 20.26 -8.45
N ALA A 88 16.09 18.95 -8.27
CA ALA A 88 17.21 18.04 -8.04
C ALA A 88 17.30 17.03 -9.21
N PRO A 89 18.44 16.93 -9.92
CA PRO A 89 18.66 15.88 -10.90
C PRO A 89 18.86 14.56 -10.17
N ILE A 90 18.38 13.50 -10.81
CA ILE A 90 18.48 12.09 -10.42
C ILE A 90 19.87 11.80 -9.82
N CYS A 91 19.94 11.62 -8.50
CA CYS A 91 21.16 11.14 -7.86
C CYS A 91 21.24 9.63 -8.07
N TRP A 92 22.02 9.23 -9.06
CA TRP A 92 22.46 7.86 -9.28
C TRP A 92 23.59 7.56 -8.29
N LEU A 93 23.35 6.71 -7.28
CA LEU A 93 24.43 6.15 -6.47
C LEU A 93 24.90 4.84 -7.11
N PRO A 94 26.11 4.77 -7.68
CA PRO A 94 26.68 3.50 -8.08
C PRO A 94 27.01 2.66 -6.85
N SER A 95 26.58 1.41 -6.92
CA SER A 95 26.82 0.36 -5.93
C SER A 95 28.32 0.22 -5.62
N GLY A 96 28.67 0.35 -4.34
CA GLY A 96 29.97 -0.06 -3.80
C GLY A 96 30.87 1.09 -3.39
N LYS A 97 30.83 1.42 -2.08
CA LYS A 97 32.00 1.72 -1.24
C LYS A 97 31.58 1.76 0.23
N ARG A 98 31.68 0.60 0.87
CA ARG A 98 31.93 0.49 2.32
C ARG A 98 33.33 1.08 2.56
N THR A 99 33.44 2.32 3.04
CA THR A 99 34.64 2.80 3.75
C THR A 99 34.27 3.94 4.69
N LEU A 100 34.38 3.69 5.99
CA LEU A 100 34.46 4.70 7.04
C LEU A 100 35.75 5.54 6.86
N PRO A 101 35.74 6.83 7.21
CA PRO A 101 36.89 7.46 7.87
C PRO A 101 36.41 8.18 9.15
N PHE A 102 36.91 7.89 10.34
CA PHE A 102 38.20 8.33 10.88
C PHE A 102 38.53 9.80 10.54
N ALA A 103 38.04 10.75 11.35
CA ALA A 103 38.71 12.01 11.73
C ALA A 103 37.74 12.93 12.51
N ALA A 104 37.83 12.89 13.84
CA ALA A 104 37.45 14.03 14.67
C ALA A 104 38.73 14.45 15.40
N MET A 105 39.38 15.48 14.86
CA MET A 105 40.43 16.24 15.52
C MET A 105 40.29 17.69 15.09
N VAL A 106 39.49 18.45 15.84
CA VAL A 106 39.65 19.86 16.20
C VAL A 106 38.99 20.03 17.57
#